data_AF-A0A931VW47-F1
#
_entry.id   AF-A0A931VW47-F1
#
_cell.length_a   1.000
_cell.length_b   1.000
_cell.length_c   1.000
_cell.angle_alpha   90.00
_cell.angle_beta   90.00
_cell.angle_gamma   90.00
#
_symmetry.space_group_name_H-M   'P 1'
#
loop_
_entity.id
_entity.type
_entity.pdbx_description
1 polymer ?
#
loop_
_entity_poly.entity_id
_entity_poly.type
_entity_poly.pdbx_seq_one_letter_code
_entity_poly.pdbx_strand_id
1 'polypeptide(L)'
;MNSIEKANAVAKYLKEKICRGCKWGYQSGKRDVSKAKCKIKICCINKRYNSCADCSNFTSCNTIQEFYNKKSYKYKKYKEAVEFIQSNGYAEFVELADKWKMQYGKL
;
A
#
# COMPACT_ATOMS: atom_id res chain seq x y z
N MET A 1 25.23 11.23 14.83
CA MET A 1 24.86 10.01 14.06
C MET A 1 26.10 9.51 13.37
N ASN A 2 26.56 8.29 13.67
CA ASN A 2 27.72 7.74 12.98
C ASN A 2 27.33 7.18 11.61
N SER A 3 28.24 7.33 10.66
CA SER A 3 28.02 7.18 9.23
C SER A 3 27.65 5.77 8.76
N ILE A 4 27.65 4.78 9.66
CA ILE A 4 27.32 3.36 9.39
C ILE A 4 25.87 3.04 9.78
N GLU A 5 25.27 3.72 10.76
CA GLU A 5 23.86 3.46 11.14
C GLU A 5 22.87 4.04 10.09
N LYS A 6 23.34 4.99 9.29
CA LYS A 6 22.68 5.47 8.06
C LYS A 6 22.75 4.47 6.89
N ALA A 7 23.54 3.39 6.98
CA ALA A 7 23.63 2.36 5.96
C ALA A 7 22.29 1.69 5.64
N ASN A 8 21.36 1.58 6.59
CA ASN A 8 20.28 0.60 6.42
C ASN A 8 18.88 1.19 6.27
N ALA A 9 18.73 2.50 6.47
CA ALA A 9 17.41 3.11 6.62
C ALA A 9 16.68 3.39 5.28
N VAL A 10 17.38 3.62 4.16
CA VAL A 10 16.78 4.40 3.05
C VAL A 10 17.18 3.93 1.64
N ALA A 11 18.42 3.48 1.40
CA ALA A 11 18.94 3.47 0.03
C ALA A 11 18.44 2.34 -0.89
N LYS A 12 18.12 1.15 -0.35
CA LYS A 12 17.67 -0.02 -1.14
C LYS A 12 16.18 0.00 -1.50
N TYR A 13 15.37 0.75 -0.74
CA TYR A 13 13.91 0.67 -0.76
C TYR A 13 13.23 1.61 -1.76
N LEU A 14 13.91 2.69 -2.18
CA LEU A 14 13.38 3.73 -3.06
C LEU A 14 13.58 3.46 -4.57
N LYS A 15 14.46 2.51 -4.95
CA LYS A 15 14.75 2.22 -6.37
C LYS A 15 13.68 1.39 -7.09
N GLU A 16 12.78 0.70 -6.39
CA GLU A 16 11.86 -0.29 -7.00
C GLU A 16 10.36 0.00 -6.87
N LYS A 17 9.95 1.19 -6.39
CA LYS A 17 8.53 1.58 -6.27
C LYS A 17 7.64 0.60 -5.49
N ILE A 18 8.14 0.01 -4.40
CA ILE A 18 7.39 -1.01 -3.64
C ILE A 18 6.76 -0.39 -2.39
N CYS A 19 5.47 -0.68 -2.19
CA CYS A 19 4.73 -0.41 -0.95
C CYS A 19 5.45 -1.00 0.28
N ARG A 20 5.51 -0.26 1.41
CA ARG A 20 6.04 -0.73 2.72
C ARG A 20 5.37 -2.01 3.24
N GLY A 21 4.23 -2.40 2.65
CA GLY A 21 3.56 -3.64 2.97
C GLY A 21 4.32 -4.85 2.44
N CYS A 22 4.30 -5.92 3.23
CA CYS A 22 4.61 -7.35 2.97
C CYS A 22 4.40 -7.96 1.56
N LYS A 23 3.99 -7.22 0.53
CA LYS A 23 3.79 -7.61 -0.88
C LYS A 23 5.05 -8.17 -1.54
N TRP A 24 6.22 -7.59 -1.28
CA TRP A 24 7.49 -8.02 -1.91
C TRP A 24 7.85 -9.48 -1.63
N GLY A 25 7.64 -9.94 -0.39
CA GLY A 25 7.91 -11.32 -0.02
C GLY A 25 7.09 -12.32 -0.85
N TYR A 26 5.88 -11.94 -1.26
CA TYR A 26 5.03 -12.75 -2.13
C TYR A 26 5.42 -12.62 -3.61
N GLN A 27 5.75 -11.42 -4.08
CA GLN A 27 6.17 -11.20 -5.48
C GLN A 27 7.50 -11.89 -5.81
N SER A 28 8.43 -11.92 -4.85
CA SER A 28 9.73 -12.61 -5.00
C SER A 28 9.65 -14.13 -4.80
N GLY A 29 8.46 -14.70 -4.56
CA GLY A 29 8.29 -16.13 -4.28
C GLY A 29 8.80 -16.60 -2.92
N LYS A 30 9.45 -15.72 -2.13
CA LYS A 30 9.94 -16.02 -0.77
C LYS A 30 8.82 -16.35 0.22
N ARG A 31 7.58 -15.98 -0.09
CA ARG A 31 6.38 -16.28 0.67
C ARG A 31 5.32 -16.85 -0.25
N ASP A 32 4.69 -17.92 0.20
CA ASP A 32 3.55 -18.52 -0.47
C ASP A 32 2.28 -17.66 -0.28
N VAL A 33 1.71 -17.20 -1.38
CA VAL A 33 0.47 -16.40 -1.41
C VAL A 33 -0.71 -17.17 -0.86
N SER A 34 -0.77 -18.50 -1.05
CA SER A 34 -1.86 -19.34 -0.56
C SER A 34 -1.94 -19.33 0.97
N LYS A 35 -0.80 -19.10 1.65
CA LYS A 35 -0.70 -18.99 3.11
C LYS A 35 -1.04 -17.59 3.64
N ALA A 36 -1.32 -16.62 2.77
CA ALA A 36 -1.68 -15.27 3.20
C ALA A 36 -3.10 -15.25 3.79
N LYS A 37 -3.25 -14.78 5.04
CA LYS A 37 -4.57 -14.66 5.69
C LYS A 37 -5.42 -13.48 5.18
N CYS A 38 -4.83 -12.54 4.45
CA CYS A 38 -5.45 -11.27 4.11
C CYS A 38 -6.04 -11.32 2.69
N LYS A 39 -7.37 -11.43 2.57
CA LYS A 39 -8.08 -11.51 1.27
C LYS A 39 -7.72 -10.38 0.31
N ILE A 40 -7.72 -9.13 0.77
CA ILE A 40 -7.42 -7.98 -0.10
C ILE A 40 -5.99 -8.01 -0.64
N LYS A 41 -5.05 -8.52 0.16
CA LYS A 41 -3.65 -8.67 -0.26
C LYS A 41 -3.52 -9.73 -1.34
N ILE A 42 -4.17 -10.87 -1.17
CA ILE A 42 -4.20 -11.94 -2.19
C ILE A 42 -4.77 -11.39 -3.49
N CYS A 43 -5.89 -10.67 -3.42
CA CYS A 43 -6.52 -10.03 -4.57
C CYS A 43 -5.55 -9.10 -5.31
N CYS A 44 -4.93 -8.14 -4.62
CA CYS A 44 -4.01 -7.19 -5.25
C CYS A 44 -2.76 -7.88 -5.84
N ILE A 45 -2.21 -8.89 -5.16
CA ILE A 45 -1.05 -9.64 -5.66
C ILE A 45 -1.40 -10.41 -6.93
N ASN A 46 -2.50 -11.18 -6.92
CA ASN A 46 -2.93 -11.99 -8.06
C ASN A 46 -3.27 -11.11 -9.28
N LYS A 47 -3.84 -9.92 -9.05
CA LYS A 47 -4.12 -8.95 -10.12
C LYS A 47 -2.90 -8.12 -10.54
N ARG A 48 -1.75 -8.30 -9.89
CA ARG A 48 -0.52 -7.52 -10.10
C ARG A 48 -0.70 -6.01 -9.93
N TYR A 49 -1.64 -5.59 -9.10
CA TYR A 49 -1.91 -4.17 -8.81
C TYR A 49 -0.96 -3.62 -7.77
N ASN A 50 -0.50 -2.37 -7.94
CA ASN A 50 0.28 -1.61 -6.97
C ASN A 50 -0.52 -1.39 -5.69
N SER A 51 -1.78 -0.98 -5.83
CA SER A 51 -2.74 -0.86 -4.73
C SER A 51 -4.17 -1.09 -5.21
N CYS A 52 -5.15 -0.99 -4.31
CA CYS A 52 -6.57 -1.05 -4.68
C CYS A 52 -6.98 0.10 -5.63
N ALA A 53 -6.19 1.17 -5.73
CA ALA A 53 -6.45 2.28 -6.66
C ALA A 53 -6.41 1.84 -8.13
N ASP A 54 -5.64 0.80 -8.45
CA ASP A 54 -5.53 0.27 -9.82
C ASP A 54 -6.74 -0.59 -10.21
N CYS A 55 -7.68 -0.83 -9.29
CA CYS A 55 -8.87 -1.60 -9.60
C CYS A 55 -9.90 -0.71 -10.29
N SER A 56 -10.15 -0.96 -11.59
CA SER A 56 -11.19 -0.27 -12.38
C SER A 56 -12.61 -0.40 -11.77
N ASN A 57 -12.85 -1.49 -11.04
CA ASN A 57 -14.11 -1.77 -10.36
C ASN A 57 -14.09 -1.38 -8.88
N PHE A 58 -13.33 -0.33 -8.48
CA PHE A 58 -13.12 0.02 -7.08
C PHE A 58 -14.43 0.09 -6.27
N THR A 59 -15.44 0.79 -6.80
CA THR A 59 -16.74 0.99 -6.15
C THR A 59 -17.58 -0.28 -6.05
N SER A 60 -17.47 -1.18 -7.03
CA SER A 60 -18.26 -2.42 -7.11
C SER A 60 -17.50 -3.68 -6.66
N CYS A 61 -16.21 -3.58 -6.34
CA CYS A 61 -15.40 -4.74 -5.96
C CYS A 61 -15.70 -5.18 -4.53
N ASN A 62 -16.39 -6.32 -4.38
CA ASN A 62 -16.73 -6.89 -3.06
C ASN A 62 -15.53 -7.00 -2.11
N THR A 63 -14.36 -7.45 -2.57
CA THR A 63 -13.16 -7.57 -1.72
C THR A 63 -12.70 -6.22 -1.16
N ILE A 64 -12.81 -5.15 -1.97
CA ILE A 64 -12.45 -3.78 -1.59
C ILE A 64 -13.48 -3.24 -0.61
N GLN A 65 -14.77 -3.39 -0.93
CA GLN A 65 -15.87 -2.89 -0.10
C GLN A 65 -15.90 -3.60 1.26
N GLU A 66 -15.78 -4.93 1.32
CA GLU A 66 -15.66 -5.69 2.57
C GLU A 66 -14.49 -5.23 3.44
N PHE A 67 -13.36 -4.85 2.83
CA PHE A 67 -12.19 -4.43 3.57
C PHE A 67 -12.34 -3.01 4.14
N TYR A 68 -12.85 -2.07 3.35
CA TYR A 68 -12.98 -0.66 3.76
C TYR A 68 -14.22 -0.38 4.63
N ASN A 69 -15.25 -1.23 4.58
CA ASN A 69 -16.44 -1.12 5.44
C ASN A 69 -16.20 -1.53 6.91
N LYS A 70 -14.97 -1.93 7.26
CA LYS A 70 -14.61 -2.22 8.65
C LYS A 70 -14.65 -0.95 9.50
N LYS A 71 -15.23 -1.04 10.71
CA LYS A 71 -15.56 0.11 11.57
C LYS A 71 -14.37 0.95 12.07
N SER A 72 -13.14 0.43 12.02
CA SER A 72 -11.98 1.15 12.58
C SER A 72 -11.54 2.32 11.70
N TYR A 73 -11.19 3.44 12.34
CA TYR A 73 -10.72 4.68 11.72
C TYR A 73 -9.65 4.47 10.62
N LYS A 74 -8.72 3.53 10.84
CA LYS A 74 -7.66 3.24 9.86
C LYS A 74 -8.20 2.82 8.49
N TYR A 75 -9.33 2.10 8.43
CA TYR A 75 -9.90 1.65 7.17
C TYR A 75 -10.51 2.81 6.37
N LYS A 76 -11.07 3.82 7.06
CA LYS A 76 -11.49 5.07 6.42
C LYS A 76 -10.29 5.80 5.82
N LYS A 77 -9.19 5.94 6.57
CA LYS A 77 -7.95 6.55 6.05
C LYS A 77 -7.33 5.79 4.87
N TYR A 78 -7.37 4.47 4.89
CA TYR A 78 -6.92 3.69 3.74
C TYR A 78 -7.81 3.87 2.51
N LYS A 79 -9.12 4.07 2.70
CA LYS A 79 -10.06 4.35 1.62
C LYS A 79 -9.78 5.74 1.02
N GLU A 80 -9.67 6.76 1.86
CA GLU A 80 -9.30 8.13 1.45
C GLU A 80 -7.99 8.15 0.65
N ALA A 81 -6.96 7.40 1.08
CA ALA A 81 -5.71 7.27 0.35
C ALA A 81 -5.88 6.68 -1.05
N VAL A 82 -6.73 5.67 -1.19
CA VAL A 82 -6.99 5.07 -2.50
C VAL A 82 -7.79 6.00 -3.39
N GLU A 83 -8.82 6.65 -2.86
CA GLU A 83 -9.61 7.64 -3.60
C GLU A 83 -8.75 8.81 -4.06
N PHE A 84 -7.85 9.30 -3.20
CA PHE A 84 -6.86 10.31 -3.57
C PHE A 84 -5.97 9.85 -4.73
N ILE A 85 -5.44 8.63 -4.67
CA ILE A 85 -4.60 8.09 -5.75
C ILE A 85 -5.39 7.93 -7.05
N GLN A 86 -6.68 7.57 -7.00
CA GLN A 86 -7.51 7.49 -8.21
C GLN A 86 -7.74 8.84 -8.87
N SER A 87 -7.89 9.90 -8.08
CA SER A 87 -8.12 11.26 -8.60
C SER A 87 -6.84 11.96 -9.06
N ASN A 88 -5.74 11.80 -8.31
CA ASN A 88 -4.53 12.61 -8.47
C ASN A 88 -3.30 11.80 -8.93
N GLY A 89 -3.38 10.47 -8.85
CA GLY A 89 -2.28 9.57 -9.18
C GLY A 89 -1.31 9.31 -8.01
N TYR A 90 -0.41 8.36 -8.25
CA TYR A 90 0.57 7.92 -7.23
C TYR A 90 1.65 8.95 -6.94
N ALA A 91 2.07 9.74 -7.93
CA ALA A 91 3.16 10.69 -7.77
C ALA A 91 2.81 11.73 -6.69
N GLU A 92 1.64 12.35 -6.82
CA GLU A 92 1.16 13.35 -5.86
C GLU A 92 0.95 12.76 -4.46
N PHE A 93 0.39 11.54 -4.38
CA PHE A 93 0.25 10.85 -3.10
C PHE A 93 1.60 10.62 -2.40
N VAL A 94 2.63 10.24 -3.16
CA VAL A 94 3.98 10.01 -2.61
C VAL A 94 4.60 11.31 -2.11
N GLU A 95 4.46 12.42 -2.85
CA GLU A 95 4.97 13.73 -2.43
C GLU A 95 4.34 14.22 -1.12
N LEU A 96 3.05 13.99 -0.94
CA LEU A 96 2.35 14.31 0.31
C LEU A 96 2.78 13.37 1.44
N ALA A 97 2.79 12.06 1.17
CA ALA A 97 3.09 11.05 2.18
C ALA A 97 4.53 11.09 2.70
N ASP A 98 5.47 11.63 1.91
CA ASP A 98 6.87 11.79 2.32
C ASP A 98 7.02 12.80 3.48
N LYS A 99 6.11 13.78 3.57
CA LYS A 99 6.09 14.79 4.64
C LYS A 99 5.44 14.28 5.93
N TRP A 100 4.91 13.07 5.95
CA TRP A 100 4.16 12.54 7.08
C TRP A 100 5.08 12.01 8.18
N LYS A 101 4.81 12.41 9.43
CA LYS A 101 5.39 11.72 10.59
C LYS A 101 4.62 10.40 10.79
N MET A 102 5.21 9.30 10.34
CA MET A 102 4.63 7.94 10.40
C MET A 102 3.34 7.82 9.56
N GLN A 103 2.38 7.00 9.97
CA GLN A 103 1.10 6.78 9.27
C GLN A 103 0.04 7.88 9.50
N TYR A 104 0.40 8.99 10.16
CA TYR A 104 -0.58 9.97 10.69
C TYR A 104 -0.61 11.29 9.92
N GLY A 105 -0.41 11.29 8.60
CA GLY A 105 -0.60 12.49 7.80
C GLY A 105 -2.03 12.73 7.34
N LYS A 106 -2.22 13.88 6.71
CA LYS A 106 -3.49 14.29 6.11
C LYS A 106 -3.33 14.32 4.59
N LEU A 107 -4.38 13.83 3.92
CA LEU A 107 -4.60 13.93 2.49
C LEU A 107 -5.57 15.08 2.23
#